data_AF-A0A5N3ZYF0-F1
#
_entry.id   AF-A0A5N3ZYF0-F1
#
_cell.length_a   1.000
_cell.length_b   1.000
_cell.length_c   1.000
_cell.angle_alpha   90.00
_cell.angle_beta   90.00
_cell.angle_gamma   90.00
#
_symmetry.space_group_name_H-M   'P 1'
#
loop_
_entity.id
_entity.type
_entity.pdbx_description
1 polymer ?
#
loop_
_entity_poly.entity_id
_entity_poly.type
_entity_poly.pdbx_seq_one_letter_code
_entity_poly.pdbx_strand_id
1 'polypeptide(L)'
;SDLKRYGTKMIFSNLRDDLKMLSTKGITVNILEQEFQIYFLVASFLGDNLGIHTLLGFTESFRASYYCRFCKSSRDEASTMVVHNDITLRNKDNYAKDLLIDNISSTGIKENCIWNTLKAYHVTENFGVDLSHDIFEGIAAFDMAEILYQYIVVQKLFSISVLNSRVKYFNYGVQNVNKPPLFTLANVKNIMC
;
A
#
# COMPACT_ATOMS: atom_id res chain seq x y z
N SER A 1 12.07 -8.48 16.35
CA SER A 1 12.40 -7.14 15.85
C SER A 1 12.28 -6.16 17.00
N ASP A 2 13.01 -5.05 16.95
CA ASP A 2 12.92 -3.98 17.94
C ASP A 2 11.49 -3.45 18.06
N LEU A 3 10.75 -3.41 16.93
CA LEU A 3 9.36 -2.99 16.92
C LEU A 3 8.46 -3.85 17.83
N LYS A 4 8.66 -5.17 17.86
CA LYS A 4 7.92 -6.04 18.77
C LYS A 4 8.32 -5.84 20.23
N ARG A 5 9.56 -5.42 20.49
CA ARG A 5 10.10 -5.25 21.84
C ARG A 5 9.74 -3.90 22.45
N TYR A 6 9.71 -2.85 21.64
CA TYR A 6 9.65 -1.46 22.09
C TYR A 6 8.40 -0.71 21.63
N GLY A 7 7.69 -1.25 20.65
CA GLY A 7 6.49 -0.65 20.07
C GLY A 7 6.77 0.51 19.12
N THR A 8 5.78 0.79 18.28
CA THR A 8 5.79 1.85 17.25
C THR A 8 6.09 3.21 17.88
N LYS A 9 5.44 3.50 19.02
CA LYS A 9 5.56 4.81 19.69
C LYS A 9 6.98 5.14 20.15
N MET A 10 7.72 4.18 20.69
CA MET A 10 9.09 4.42 21.17
C MET A 10 10.06 4.53 19.98
N ILE A 11 9.97 3.61 19.02
CA ILE A 11 10.92 3.58 17.89
C ILE A 11 10.85 4.85 17.06
N PHE A 12 9.63 5.35 16.84
CA PHE A 12 9.40 6.48 15.95
C PHE A 12 9.32 7.83 16.67
N SER A 13 9.55 7.90 17.99
CA SER A 13 9.44 9.17 18.73
C SER A 13 10.42 10.21 18.24
N ASN A 14 11.68 9.83 18.03
CA ASN A 14 12.73 10.75 17.59
C ASN A 14 12.42 11.29 16.19
N LEU A 15 12.10 10.40 15.24
CA LEU A 15 11.73 10.81 13.88
C LEU A 15 10.49 11.70 13.87
N ARG A 16 9.47 11.38 14.67
CA ARG A 16 8.29 12.24 14.82
C ARG A 16 8.68 13.64 15.31
N ASP A 17 9.54 13.73 16.31
CA ASP A 17 9.93 15.00 16.91
C ASP A 17 10.81 15.83 15.97
N ASP A 18 11.68 15.19 15.19
CA ASP A 18 12.43 15.82 14.10
C ASP A 18 11.48 16.37 13.02
N LEU A 19 10.49 15.59 12.57
CA LEU A 19 9.50 16.03 11.59
C LEU A 19 8.62 17.18 12.13
N LYS A 20 8.28 17.17 13.42
CA LYS A 20 7.64 18.32 14.07
C LYS A 20 8.54 19.54 14.07
N MET A 21 9.81 19.39 14.40
CA MET A 21 10.77 20.48 14.35
C MET A 21 10.91 21.03 12.92
N LEU A 22 10.97 20.18 11.90
CA LEU A 22 11.06 20.60 10.49
C LEU A 22 9.81 21.34 10.01
N SER A 23 8.63 20.97 10.51
CA SER A 23 7.35 21.62 10.14
C SER A 23 7.06 22.92 10.90
N THR A 24 7.70 23.13 12.06
CA THR A 24 7.46 24.29 12.94
C THR A 24 8.60 25.29 12.92
N LYS A 25 9.85 24.83 12.96
CA LYS A 25 11.06 25.65 12.89
C LYS A 25 11.62 25.68 11.49
N GLY A 26 11.64 24.56 10.77
CA GLY A 26 12.27 24.46 9.45
C GLY A 26 13.79 24.42 9.50
N ILE A 27 14.43 24.58 8.34
CA ILE A 27 15.88 24.68 8.16
C ILE A 27 16.20 26.03 7.53
N THR A 28 17.13 26.76 8.14
CA THR A 28 17.68 27.99 7.60
C THR A 28 18.77 27.65 6.58
N VAL A 29 18.65 28.17 5.36
CA VAL A 29 19.67 28.01 4.31
C VAL A 29 20.07 29.36 3.74
N ASN A 30 21.36 29.52 3.43
CA ASN A 30 21.89 30.73 2.81
C ASN A 30 22.19 30.46 1.34
N ILE A 31 21.53 31.22 0.45
CA ILE A 31 21.69 31.10 -1.00
C ILE A 31 21.92 32.51 -1.54
N LEU A 32 23.05 32.74 -2.23
CA LEU A 32 23.40 34.03 -2.83
C LEU A 32 23.32 35.20 -1.82
N GLU A 33 23.90 35.01 -0.62
CA GLU A 33 23.89 35.99 0.48
C GLU A 33 22.50 36.34 1.03
N GLN A 34 21.46 35.61 0.63
CA GLN A 34 20.11 35.73 1.17
C GLN A 34 19.77 34.51 2.05
N GLU A 35 19.21 34.80 3.22
CA GLU A 35 18.72 33.78 4.15
C GLU A 35 17.29 33.35 3.80
N PHE A 36 17.07 32.04 3.70
CA PHE A 36 15.77 31.43 3.46
C PHE A 36 15.42 30.45 4.58
N GLN A 37 14.20 30.55 5.11
CA GLN A 37 13.68 29.57 6.04
C GLN A 37 12.79 28.56 5.30
N ILE A 38 13.23 27.30 5.25
CA ILE A 38 12.54 26.22 4.54
C ILE A 38 11.79 25.34 5.55
N TYR A 39 10.49 25.17 5.36
CA TYR A 39 9.64 24.31 6.20
C TYR A 39 9.27 23.03 5.47
N PHE A 40 9.12 21.94 6.20
CA PHE A 40 8.80 20.63 5.63
C PHE A 40 7.52 20.08 6.24
N LEU A 41 6.63 19.57 5.39
CA LEU A 41 5.41 18.89 5.81
C LEU A 41 5.46 17.44 5.31
N VAL A 42 4.95 16.53 6.13
CA VAL A 42 4.79 15.13 5.72
C VAL A 42 3.51 15.04 4.90
N ALA A 43 3.66 14.72 3.62
CA ALA A 43 2.52 14.52 2.73
C ALA A 43 1.87 13.14 2.91
N SER A 44 2.68 12.07 2.92
CA SER A 44 2.19 10.69 3.05
C SER A 44 3.31 9.74 3.45
N PHE A 45 2.94 8.63 4.11
CA PHE A 45 3.75 7.44 4.30
C PHE A 45 3.37 6.39 3.26
N LEU A 46 4.39 5.75 2.68
CA LEU A 46 4.29 4.72 1.67
C LEU A 46 4.99 3.44 2.15
N GLY A 47 4.49 2.30 1.72
CA GLY A 47 5.06 0.98 2.01
C GLY A 47 4.10 -0.12 1.61
N ASP A 48 4.58 -1.36 1.68
CA ASP A 48 3.76 -2.54 1.52
C ASP A 48 2.60 -2.56 2.55
N ASN A 49 1.56 -3.34 2.28
CA ASN A 49 0.36 -3.33 3.13
C ASN A 49 0.66 -3.68 4.59
N LEU A 50 1.59 -4.61 4.84
CA LEU A 50 1.95 -5.00 6.20
C LEU A 50 2.70 -3.88 6.92
N GLY A 51 3.70 -3.29 6.28
CA GLY A 51 4.51 -2.20 6.82
C GLY A 51 3.67 -0.96 7.07
N ILE A 52 2.79 -0.57 6.15
CA ILE A 52 1.96 0.63 6.33
C ILE A 52 0.91 0.44 7.43
N HIS A 53 0.28 -0.74 7.55
CA HIS A 53 -0.65 -1.01 8.66
C HIS A 53 0.06 -0.97 10.01
N THR A 54 1.24 -1.59 10.08
CA THR A 54 2.10 -1.57 11.26
C THR A 54 2.48 -0.15 11.65
N LEU A 55 2.92 0.67 10.68
CA LEU A 55 3.38 2.04 10.90
C LEU A 55 2.24 2.99 11.34
N LEU A 56 1.03 2.74 10.84
CA LEU A 56 -0.14 3.60 11.03
C LEU A 56 -1.08 3.15 12.16
N GLY A 57 -0.77 2.04 12.85
CA GLY A 57 -1.54 1.55 13.99
C GLY A 57 -2.85 0.84 13.60
N PHE A 58 -2.90 0.22 12.42
CA PHE A 58 -4.01 -0.65 12.01
C PHE A 58 -3.68 -2.13 12.25
N THR A 59 -4.71 -2.98 12.17
CA THR A 59 -4.54 -4.43 12.24
C THR A 59 -3.63 -4.93 11.11
N GLU A 60 -2.65 -5.75 11.48
CA GLU A 60 -1.75 -6.41 10.54
C GLU A 60 -2.35 -7.73 9.97
N SER A 61 -3.58 -8.09 10.37
CA SER A 61 -4.27 -9.28 9.88
C SER A 61 -5.22 -8.94 8.73
N PHE A 62 -4.84 -9.33 7.51
CA PHE A 62 -5.68 -9.20 6.30
C PHE A 62 -6.84 -10.21 6.24
N ARG A 63 -7.03 -11.00 7.30
CA ARG A 63 -8.21 -11.85 7.51
C ARG A 63 -9.18 -11.28 8.55
N ALA A 64 -8.83 -10.18 9.21
CA ALA A 64 -9.68 -9.52 10.19
C ALA A 64 -11.01 -9.06 9.58
N SER A 65 -12.03 -8.92 10.40
CA SER A 65 -13.35 -8.44 9.95
C SER A 65 -13.28 -7.04 9.38
N TYR A 66 -12.40 -6.18 9.89
CA TYR A 66 -12.23 -4.80 9.42
C TYR A 66 -10.76 -4.51 9.15
N TYR A 67 -10.21 -5.06 8.06
CA TYR A 67 -8.80 -4.91 7.75
C TYR A 67 -8.48 -3.59 7.03
N CYS A 68 -9.43 -2.99 6.29
CA CYS A 68 -9.14 -1.83 5.45
C CYS A 68 -8.73 -0.58 6.26
N ARG A 69 -7.62 0.06 5.85
CA ARG A 69 -7.15 1.34 6.42
C ARG A 69 -7.89 2.58 5.89
N PHE A 70 -8.61 2.44 4.78
CA PHE A 70 -9.34 3.54 4.13
C PHE A 70 -10.81 3.59 4.51
N CYS A 71 -11.44 2.44 4.75
CA CYS A 71 -12.85 2.35 5.08
C CYS A 71 -13.11 1.36 6.23
N LYS A 72 -14.36 1.39 6.71
CA LYS A 72 -14.91 0.56 7.77
C LYS A 72 -15.79 -0.56 7.23
N SER A 73 -15.76 -0.82 5.91
CA SER A 73 -16.46 -1.97 5.36
C SER A 73 -15.87 -3.25 5.96
N SER A 74 -16.74 -4.17 6.34
CA SER A 74 -16.36 -5.49 6.77
C SER A 74 -15.71 -6.28 5.63
N ARG A 75 -14.98 -7.34 5.97
CA ARG A 75 -14.35 -8.24 4.99
C ARG A 75 -15.39 -8.84 4.05
N ASP A 76 -16.55 -9.22 4.59
CA ASP A 76 -17.60 -9.86 3.82
C ASP A 76 -18.22 -8.86 2.83
N GLU A 77 -18.45 -7.61 3.23
CA GLU A 77 -18.85 -6.53 2.31
C GLU A 77 -17.77 -6.27 1.25
N ALA A 78 -16.52 -6.06 1.69
CA ALA A 78 -15.39 -5.72 0.83
C ALA A 78 -15.11 -6.79 -0.23
N SER A 79 -15.43 -8.07 0.03
CA SER A 79 -15.24 -9.18 -0.92
C SER A 79 -16.04 -9.03 -2.22
N THR A 80 -17.09 -8.21 -2.22
CA THR A 80 -17.96 -7.97 -3.38
C THR A 80 -17.95 -6.51 -3.85
N MET A 81 -17.22 -5.64 -3.16
CA MET A 81 -17.14 -4.22 -3.49
C MET A 81 -16.23 -4.00 -4.70
N VAL A 82 -16.78 -3.36 -5.73
CA VAL A 82 -16.03 -2.90 -6.91
C VAL A 82 -15.81 -1.38 -6.92
N VAL A 83 -16.55 -0.67 -6.07
CA VAL A 83 -16.43 0.78 -5.84
C VAL A 83 -16.43 1.01 -4.33
N HIS A 84 -15.69 2.02 -3.88
CA HIS A 84 -15.69 2.40 -2.47
C HIS A 84 -17.06 2.93 -2.03
N ASN A 85 -17.38 2.77 -0.75
CA ASN A 85 -18.58 3.34 -0.14
C ASN A 85 -18.17 4.56 0.68
N ASP A 86 -18.56 5.75 0.23
CA ASP A 86 -18.24 7.02 0.90
C ASP A 86 -18.71 7.07 2.36
N ILE A 87 -19.81 6.39 2.67
CA ILE A 87 -20.38 6.34 4.02
C ILE A 87 -19.46 5.61 4.99
N THR A 88 -18.73 4.59 4.51
CA THR A 88 -17.83 3.79 5.36
C THR A 88 -16.40 4.31 5.37
N LEU A 89 -16.07 5.38 4.63
CA LEU A 89 -14.72 5.96 4.65
C LEU A 89 -14.32 6.37 6.06
N ARG A 90 -13.08 6.05 6.43
CA ARG A 90 -12.51 6.49 7.70
C ARG A 90 -12.23 7.98 7.63
N ASN A 91 -12.57 8.68 8.69
CA ASN A 91 -12.31 10.10 8.87
C ASN A 91 -11.91 10.37 10.32
N LYS A 92 -11.48 11.60 10.60
CA LYS A 92 -10.98 12.00 11.94
C LYS A 92 -12.00 11.67 13.05
N ASP A 93 -13.28 11.90 12.80
CA ASP A 93 -14.34 11.70 13.78
C ASP A 93 -14.63 10.22 14.06
N ASN A 94 -14.78 9.41 13.02
CA ASN A 94 -15.06 7.99 13.20
C ASN A 94 -13.83 7.20 13.68
N TYR A 95 -12.62 7.63 13.31
CA TYR A 95 -11.37 7.09 13.82
C TYR A 95 -11.24 7.35 15.32
N ALA A 96 -11.54 8.57 15.79
CA ALA A 96 -11.53 8.89 17.22
C ALA A 96 -12.56 8.07 18.00
N LYS A 97 -13.77 7.88 17.46
CA LYS A 97 -14.79 7.01 18.07
C LYS A 97 -14.33 5.56 18.14
N ASP A 98 -13.74 5.04 17.07
CA ASP A 98 -13.26 3.66 17.01
C ASP A 98 -12.08 3.41 17.95
N LEU A 99 -11.21 4.40 18.18
CA LEU A 99 -10.18 4.32 19.22
C LEU A 99 -10.76 4.18 20.63
N LEU A 100 -11.90 4.81 20.91
CA LEU A 100 -12.57 4.69 22.23
C LEU A 100 -13.25 3.33 22.44
N ILE A 101 -13.59 2.62 21.35
CA ILE A 101 -14.13 1.26 21.43
C ILE A 101 -13.04 0.27 21.91
N ASP A 102 -11.77 0.56 21.60
CA ASP A 102 -10.59 -0.22 22.00
C ASP A 102 -10.73 -1.73 21.69
N ASN A 103 -11.31 -2.06 20.53
CA ASN A 103 -11.52 -3.43 20.09
C ASN A 103 -11.11 -3.60 18.61
N ILE A 104 -9.89 -4.13 18.43
CA ILE A 104 -9.28 -4.35 17.10
C ILE A 104 -10.18 -5.21 16.20
N SER A 105 -10.84 -6.22 16.74
CA SER A 105 -11.71 -7.11 15.96
C SER A 105 -12.94 -6.40 15.40
N SER A 106 -13.40 -5.34 16.07
CA SER A 106 -14.58 -4.56 15.68
C SER A 106 -14.24 -3.31 14.86
N THR A 107 -13.01 -2.79 14.95
CA THR A 107 -12.65 -1.49 14.34
C THR A 107 -11.50 -1.58 13.35
N GLY A 108 -10.66 -2.60 13.44
CA GLY A 108 -9.41 -2.69 12.67
C GLY A 108 -8.30 -1.76 13.14
N ILE A 109 -8.51 -0.97 14.19
CA ILE A 109 -7.52 -0.04 14.72
C ILE A 109 -6.88 -0.67 15.95
N LYS A 110 -5.55 -0.75 15.93
CA LYS A 110 -4.73 -1.33 17.00
C LYS A 110 -4.32 -0.30 18.03
N GLU A 111 -3.94 0.88 17.58
CA GLU A 111 -3.51 1.98 18.45
C GLU A 111 -3.67 3.33 17.74
N ASN A 112 -3.64 4.42 18.52
CA ASN A 112 -3.61 5.76 17.95
C ASN A 112 -2.29 5.98 17.20
N CYS A 113 -2.39 6.38 15.94
CA CYS A 113 -1.26 6.62 15.08
C CYS A 113 -0.38 7.76 15.62
N ILE A 114 0.90 7.46 15.89
CA ILE A 114 1.88 8.43 16.42
C ILE A 114 2.03 9.68 15.53
N TRP A 115 1.82 9.50 14.22
CA TRP A 115 1.95 10.53 13.19
C TRP A 115 0.79 11.52 13.17
N ASN A 116 -0.36 11.21 13.79
CA ASN A 116 -1.50 12.14 13.90
C ASN A 116 -1.16 13.45 14.64
N THR A 117 0.00 13.52 15.27
CA THR A 117 0.51 14.72 15.93
C THR A 117 1.33 15.63 15.02
N LEU A 118 1.59 15.22 13.77
CA LEU A 118 2.28 16.03 12.77
C LEU A 118 1.35 17.11 12.21
N LYS A 119 1.92 18.26 11.85
CA LYS A 119 1.18 19.37 11.25
C LYS A 119 0.63 18.96 9.88
N ALA A 120 -0.66 19.24 9.65
CA ALA A 120 -1.36 18.97 8.39
C ALA A 120 -1.37 17.50 7.94
N TYR A 121 -1.25 16.56 8.89
CA TYR A 121 -1.32 15.13 8.62
C TYR A 121 -2.29 14.43 9.55
N HIS A 122 -3.04 13.47 9.00
CA HIS A 122 -3.79 12.49 9.78
C HIS A 122 -3.81 11.16 9.06
N VAL A 123 -3.82 10.06 9.82
CA VAL A 123 -3.75 8.70 9.29
C VAL A 123 -4.90 8.36 8.32
N THR A 124 -6.09 8.91 8.56
CA THR A 124 -7.25 8.71 7.69
C THR A 124 -7.17 9.47 6.37
N GLU A 125 -6.18 10.35 6.21
CA GLU A 125 -5.92 11.14 5.00
C GLU A 125 -4.71 10.57 4.23
N ASN A 126 -4.11 9.47 4.70
CA ASN A 126 -2.97 8.80 4.07
C ASN A 126 -3.42 7.75 3.04
N PHE A 127 -3.76 8.18 1.83
CA PHE A 127 -4.23 7.31 0.74
C PHE A 127 -3.12 6.65 -0.09
N GLY A 128 -1.88 6.72 0.36
CA GLY A 128 -0.74 6.09 -0.30
C GLY A 128 -0.88 4.56 -0.38
N VAL A 129 -0.60 4.02 -1.56
CA VAL A 129 -0.54 2.58 -1.88
C VAL A 129 0.79 2.29 -2.58
N ASP A 130 1.29 1.06 -2.48
CA ASP A 130 2.51 0.65 -3.15
C ASP A 130 2.14 -0.02 -4.47
N LEU A 131 2.18 0.75 -5.56
CA LEU A 131 1.86 0.26 -6.89
C LEU A 131 2.71 -0.96 -7.29
N SER A 132 3.96 -1.01 -6.84
CA SER A 132 4.86 -2.11 -7.21
C SER A 132 4.45 -3.40 -6.51
N HIS A 133 4.14 -3.35 -5.23
CA HIS A 133 3.70 -4.52 -4.48
C HIS A 133 2.24 -4.90 -4.81
N ASP A 134 1.33 -3.93 -4.89
CA ASP A 134 -0.10 -4.19 -5.05
C ASP A 134 -0.46 -4.58 -6.50
N ILE A 135 0.14 -3.94 -7.50
CA ILE A 135 -0.15 -4.19 -8.92
C ILE A 135 0.89 -5.12 -9.53
N PHE A 136 2.17 -4.73 -9.57
CA PHE A 136 3.16 -5.46 -10.37
C PHE A 136 3.54 -6.81 -9.78
N GLU A 137 3.77 -6.89 -8.46
CA GLU A 137 4.00 -8.15 -7.75
C GLU A 137 2.69 -8.84 -7.36
N GLY A 138 1.63 -8.05 -7.15
CA GLY A 138 0.31 -8.53 -6.75
C GLY A 138 -0.56 -8.95 -7.94
N ILE A 139 -1.63 -8.19 -8.18
CA ILE A 139 -2.75 -8.67 -8.99
C ILE A 139 -2.43 -8.82 -10.48
N ALA A 140 -1.49 -8.04 -11.03
CA ALA A 140 -1.21 -8.04 -12.47
C ALA A 140 -0.77 -9.42 -12.98
N ALA A 141 -0.05 -10.21 -12.16
CA ALA A 141 0.35 -11.55 -12.56
C ALA A 141 -0.85 -12.48 -12.78
N PHE A 142 -1.87 -12.38 -11.93
CA PHE A 142 -3.11 -13.17 -12.03
C PHE A 142 -3.97 -12.71 -13.21
N ASP A 143 -4.19 -11.40 -13.33
CA ASP A 143 -4.99 -10.82 -14.41
C ASP A 143 -4.36 -11.11 -15.78
N MET A 144 -3.04 -10.98 -15.90
CA MET A 144 -2.33 -11.30 -17.14
C MET A 144 -2.45 -12.79 -17.49
N ALA A 145 -2.39 -13.68 -16.50
CA ALA A 145 -2.57 -15.10 -16.76
C ALA A 145 -3.99 -15.38 -17.29
N GLU A 146 -5.03 -14.71 -16.77
CA GLU A 146 -6.43 -14.91 -17.19
C GLU A 146 -6.66 -14.37 -18.60
N ILE A 147 -6.15 -13.18 -18.89
CA ILE A 147 -6.17 -12.61 -20.25
C ILE A 147 -5.50 -13.56 -21.24
N LEU A 148 -4.34 -14.12 -20.89
CA LEU A 148 -3.64 -15.09 -21.73
C LEU A 148 -4.44 -16.38 -21.89
N TYR A 149 -5.16 -16.85 -20.87
CA TYR A 149 -6.03 -18.02 -20.96
C TYR A 149 -7.16 -17.79 -21.95
N GLN A 150 -7.85 -16.66 -21.83
CA GLN A 150 -8.92 -16.27 -22.73
C GLN A 150 -8.43 -16.20 -24.18
N TYR A 151 -7.26 -15.60 -24.43
CA TYR A 151 -6.75 -15.44 -25.78
C TYR A 151 -6.16 -16.72 -26.39
N ILE A 152 -5.47 -17.56 -25.60
CA ILE A 152 -4.78 -18.75 -26.11
C ILE A 152 -5.69 -19.98 -26.15
N VAL A 153 -6.49 -20.20 -25.11
CA VAL A 153 -7.24 -21.45 -24.92
C VAL A 153 -8.68 -21.30 -25.40
N VAL A 154 -9.36 -20.23 -25.01
CA VAL A 154 -10.79 -20.03 -25.29
C VAL A 154 -10.98 -19.49 -26.71
N GLN A 155 -10.44 -18.31 -27.00
CA GLN A 155 -10.61 -17.60 -28.27
C GLN A 155 -9.63 -18.07 -29.34
N LYS A 156 -8.53 -18.74 -28.95
CA LYS A 156 -7.48 -19.28 -29.84
C LYS A 156 -6.92 -18.23 -30.81
N LEU A 157 -6.77 -16.99 -30.36
CA LEU A 157 -6.24 -15.88 -31.15
C LEU A 157 -4.77 -16.09 -31.54
N PHE A 158 -3.99 -16.72 -30.65
CA PHE A 158 -2.60 -17.13 -30.89
C PHE A 158 -2.23 -18.31 -30.02
N SER A 159 -1.18 -19.05 -30.38
CA SER A 159 -0.67 -20.16 -29.59
C SER A 159 0.34 -19.72 -28.53
N ILE A 160 0.52 -20.56 -27.51
CA ILE A 160 1.58 -20.36 -26.53
C ILE A 160 2.99 -20.35 -27.14
N SER A 161 3.19 -21.10 -28.24
CA SER A 161 4.46 -21.09 -28.97
C SER A 161 4.74 -19.74 -29.64
N VAL A 162 3.70 -19.06 -30.16
CA VAL A 162 3.81 -17.71 -30.71
C VAL A 162 4.14 -16.71 -29.61
N LEU A 163 3.48 -16.77 -28.45
CA LEU A 163 3.79 -15.93 -27.29
C LEU A 163 5.23 -16.10 -26.84
N ASN A 164 5.65 -17.36 -26.61
CA ASN A 164 7.01 -17.68 -26.16
C ASN A 164 8.07 -17.26 -27.17
N SER A 165 7.77 -17.36 -28.47
CA SER A 165 8.68 -16.85 -29.51
C SER A 165 8.80 -15.32 -29.42
N ARG A 166 7.70 -14.59 -29.27
CA ARG A 166 7.72 -13.13 -29.11
C ARG A 166 8.48 -12.72 -27.86
N VAL A 167 8.20 -13.33 -26.70
CA VAL A 167 8.94 -13.11 -25.45
C VAL A 167 10.42 -13.42 -25.61
N LYS A 168 10.78 -14.51 -26.32
CA LYS A 168 12.17 -14.89 -26.49
C LYS A 168 12.98 -13.85 -27.27
N TYR A 169 12.39 -13.32 -28.34
CA TYR A 169 13.05 -12.44 -29.31
C TYR A 169 12.70 -10.95 -29.15
N PHE A 170 11.90 -10.59 -28.14
CA PHE A 170 11.62 -9.19 -27.83
C PHE A 170 12.90 -8.47 -27.44
N ASN A 171 13.05 -7.23 -27.90
CA ASN A 171 14.20 -6.39 -27.57
C ASN A 171 13.98 -5.72 -26.20
N TYR A 172 14.53 -6.31 -25.13
CA TYR A 172 14.49 -5.75 -23.77
C TYR A 172 15.58 -4.69 -23.50
N GLY A 173 16.27 -4.22 -24.53
CA GLY A 173 17.38 -3.29 -24.38
C GLY A 173 18.64 -3.92 -23.79
N VAL A 174 19.59 -3.05 -23.41
CA VAL A 174 20.99 -3.43 -23.16
C VAL A 174 21.16 -4.31 -21.91
N GLN A 175 20.32 -4.13 -20.89
CA GLN A 175 20.52 -4.81 -19.62
C GLN A 175 19.88 -6.21 -19.57
N ASN A 176 18.81 -6.48 -20.31
CA ASN A 176 18.19 -7.81 -20.51
C ASN A 176 17.98 -8.66 -19.22
N VAL A 177 17.95 -8.04 -18.04
CA VAL A 177 17.94 -8.73 -16.73
C VAL A 177 16.53 -9.14 -16.29
N ASN A 178 15.50 -8.43 -16.76
CA ASN A 178 14.10 -8.61 -16.34
C ASN A 178 13.25 -9.22 -17.46
N LYS A 179 13.75 -10.28 -18.08
CA LYS A 179 13.01 -11.02 -19.10
C LYS A 179 12.02 -11.99 -18.44
N PRO A 180 10.72 -11.96 -18.82
CA PRO A 180 9.76 -12.92 -18.29
C PRO A 180 10.14 -14.35 -18.72
N PRO A 181 9.90 -15.36 -17.86
CA PRO A 181 10.12 -16.75 -18.21
C PRO A 181 9.21 -17.17 -19.35
N LEU A 182 9.55 -18.29 -20.01
CA LEU A 182 8.65 -18.87 -21.00
C LEU A 182 7.40 -19.40 -20.29
N PHE A 183 6.25 -19.12 -20.87
CA PHE A 183 4.94 -19.51 -20.36
C PHE A 183 4.65 -20.96 -20.73
N THR A 184 4.11 -21.72 -19.79
CA THR A 184 3.53 -23.05 -20.03
C THR A 184 2.01 -22.97 -19.99
N LEU A 185 1.32 -23.97 -20.56
CA LEU A 185 -0.14 -24.04 -20.46
C LEU A 185 -0.60 -24.14 -19.00
N ALA A 186 0.23 -24.65 -18.09
CA ALA A 186 -0.07 -24.65 -16.66
C ALA A 186 0.00 -23.23 -16.07
N ASN A 187 0.98 -22.42 -16.47
CA ASN A 187 1.06 -21.01 -16.04
C ASN A 187 -0.14 -20.19 -16.48
N VAL A 188 -0.77 -20.59 -17.58
CA VAL A 188 -1.97 -19.94 -18.14
C VAL A 188 -3.27 -20.50 -17.53
N LYS A 189 -3.28 -21.74 -17.02
CA LYS A 189 -4.49 -22.41 -16.51
C LYS A 189 -4.69 -22.31 -14.99
N ASN A 190 -3.64 -22.04 -14.20
CA ASN A 190 -3.71 -22.03 -12.74
C ASN A 190 -4.21 -20.68 -12.19
N ILE A 191 -5.51 -20.41 -12.34
CA ILE A 191 -6.16 -19.19 -11.78
C ILE A 191 -7.48 -19.51 -11.08
N MET A 192 -7.64 -20.74 -10.60
CA MET A 192 -8.69 -21.04 -9.62
C MET A 192 -8.15 -21.99 -8.55
N CYS A 193 -7.73 -21.41 -7.43
CA CYS A 193 -7.81 -21.98 -6.10
C CYS A 193 -7.97 -20.81 -5.11
#